data_AF-A0A3C0R9J4-F1
#
_entry.id   AF-A0A3C0R9J4-F1
#
_cell.length_a   1.000
_cell.length_b   1.000
_cell.length_c   1.000
_cell.angle_alpha   90.00
_cell.angle_beta   90.00
_cell.angle_gamma   90.00
#
_symmetry.space_group_name_H-M   'P 1'
#
loop_
_entity.id
_entity.type
_entity.pdbx_description
1 polymer ?
#
loop_
_entity_poly.entity_id
_entity_poly.type
_entity_poly.pdbx_seq_one_letter_code
_entity_poly.pdbx_strand_id
1 'polypeptide(L)' 'NCANAMTTLNTIMAATLKQFKKDVDALIEKGDKKEIAVMHVIQKYIVESKKVLFEGDGYSDEWHKEAERRGLPNMKTTPV' A
#
# COMPACT_ATOMS: atom_id res chain seq x y z
N ASN A 1 1.34 17.18 -18.41
CA ASN A 1 2.20 17.62 -17.28
C ASN A 1 2.24 16.48 -16.25
N CYS A 2 3.40 15.92 -15.95
CA CYS A 2 3.56 14.79 -15.01
C CYS A 2 3.71 15.21 -13.54
N ALA A 3 3.88 16.50 -13.25
CA ALA A 3 4.20 17.01 -11.92
C ALA A 3 3.13 16.60 -10.87
N ASN A 4 1.84 16.71 -11.20
CA ASN A 4 0.77 16.41 -10.24
C ASN A 4 0.76 14.94 -9.80
N ALA A 5 0.95 14.01 -10.74
CA ALA A 5 1.05 12.58 -10.44
C ALA A 5 2.30 12.29 -9.60
N MET A 6 3.43 12.89 -9.95
CA MET A 6 4.69 12.74 -9.20
C MET A 6 4.58 13.29 -7.78
N THR A 7 4.00 14.47 -7.59
CA THR A 7 3.79 15.05 -6.25
C THR A 7 2.91 14.14 -5.39
N THR A 8 1.82 13.62 -5.96
CA THR A 8 0.90 12.73 -5.23
C THR A 8 1.59 11.43 -4.82
N LEU A 9 2.22 10.73 -5.77
CA LEU A 9 2.91 9.46 -5.51
C LEU A 9 4.07 9.61 -4.53
N ASN A 10 4.92 10.63 -4.72
CA ASN A 10 6.05 10.89 -3.83
C ASN A 10 5.61 11.26 -2.41
N THR A 11 4.51 12.00 -2.27
CA THR A 11 3.95 12.36 -0.95
C THR A 11 3.44 11.12 -0.22
N ILE A 12 2.69 10.24 -0.90
CA ILE A 12 2.20 8.98 -0.34
C ILE A 12 3.38 8.09 0.09
N MET A 13 4.41 7.96 -0.75
CA MET A 13 5.61 7.17 -0.44
C MET A 13 6.34 7.73 0.79
N ALA A 14 6.57 9.04 0.83
CA ALA A 14 7.23 9.70 1.95
C ALA A 14 6.45 9.52 3.27
N ALA A 15 5.12 9.62 3.24
CA ALA A 15 4.26 9.36 4.40
C ALA A 15 4.38 7.90 4.86
N THR A 16 4.35 6.95 3.92
CA THR A 16 4.48 5.50 4.21
C THR A 16 5.82 5.18 4.85
N LEU A 17 6.92 5.74 4.36
CA LEU A 17 8.26 5.54 4.94
C LEU A 17 8.39 6.12 6.35
N LYS A 18 7.77 7.28 6.62
CA LYS A 18 7.70 7.84 7.97
C LYS A 18 6.93 6.93 8.93
N GLN A 19 5.81 6.35 8.47
CA GLN A 19 5.04 5.41 9.28
C GLN A 19 5.82 4.11 9.50
N PHE A 20 6.47 3.58 8.47
CA PHE A 20 7.34 2.39 8.58
C PHE A 20 8.42 2.58 9.64
N LYS A 21 9.09 3.74 9.65
CA LYS A 21 10.09 4.05 10.68
C LYS A 21 9.49 4.01 12.09
N LYS A 22 8.31 4.62 12.29
CA LYS A 22 7.62 4.61 13.58
C LYS A 22 7.25 3.19 14.03
N ASP A 23 6.72 2.38 13.12
CA ASP A 23 6.33 0.99 13.41
C ASP A 23 7.56 0.14 13.79
N VAL A 24 8.69 0.32 13.09
CA VAL A 24 9.96 -0.37 13.40
C VAL A 24 10.54 0.11 14.73
N ASP A 25 10.63 1.42 14.94
CA ASP A 25 11.18 2.00 16.18
C ASP A 25 10.37 1.52 17.41
N ALA A 26 9.04 1.43 17.29
CA ALA A 26 8.17 0.92 18.36
C ALA A 26 8.39 -0.56 18.71
N LEU A 27 8.89 -1.38 17.79
CA LEU A 27 9.29 -2.78 18.08
C LEU A 27 10.68 -2.84 18.71
N ILE A 28 11.60 -1.99 18.26
CA ILE A 28 12.95 -1.88 18.85
C ILE A 28 12.85 -1.44 20.31
N GLU A 29 12.00 -0.45 20.62
CA GLU A 29 11.74 0.01 21.99
C GLU A 29 11.18 -1.09 22.90
N LYS A 30 10.50 -2.09 22.33
CA LYS A 30 10.00 -3.28 23.05
C LYS A 30 11.08 -4.36 23.25
N GLY A 31 12.28 -4.16 22.71
CA GLY A 31 13.42 -5.06 22.89
C GLY A 31 13.75 -5.93 21.67
N ASP A 32 13.05 -5.78 20.54
CA ASP A 32 13.39 -6.51 19.33
C ASP A 32 14.72 -6.01 18.73
N LYS A 33 15.53 -6.93 18.20
CA LYS A 33 16.67 -6.54 17.35
C LYS A 33 16.15 -5.84 16.09
N LYS A 34 16.89 -4.85 15.60
CA LYS A 34 16.52 -4.04 14.44
C LYS A 34 16.12 -4.90 13.23
N GLU A 35 16.88 -5.95 12.92
CA GLU A 35 16.64 -6.82 11.76
C GLU A 35 15.31 -7.58 11.90
N ILE A 36 14.98 -8.00 13.12
CA ILE A 36 13.73 -8.71 13.43
C ILE A 36 12.53 -7.74 13.37
N ALA A 37 12.66 -6.56 13.97
CA ALA A 37 11.65 -5.52 13.91
C ALA A 37 11.31 -5.13 12.46
N VAL A 38 12.34 -4.93 11.62
CA VAL A 38 12.16 -4.66 10.18
C VAL A 38 11.41 -5.80 9.49
N MET A 39 11.81 -7.05 9.73
CA MET A 39 11.16 -8.22 9.13
C MET A 39 9.67 -8.31 9.53
N HIS A 40 9.35 -8.10 10.80
CA HIS A 40 7.97 -8.12 11.28
C HIS A 40 7.09 -7.06 10.62
N VAL A 41 7.58 -5.82 10.49
CA VAL A 41 6.82 -4.74 9.83
C VAL A 41 6.63 -5.02 8.34
N ILE A 42 7.65 -5.54 7.65
CA ILE A 42 7.53 -5.91 6.23
C ILE A 42 6.47 -7.01 6.04
N GLN A 43 6.51 -8.07 6.87
CA GLN A 43 5.53 -9.16 6.80
C GLN A 43 4.10 -8.64 7.03
N LYS A 44 3.91 -7.77 8.02
CA LYS A 44 2.63 -7.11 8.28
C LYS A 44 2.14 -6.34 7.04
N TYR A 45 3.00 -5.52 6.43
CA TYR A 45 2.63 -4.73 5.26
C TYR A 45 2.30 -5.58 4.02
N ILE A 46 2.97 -6.73 3.84
CA ILE A 46 2.65 -7.69 2.77
C ILE A 46 1.22 -8.22 2.95
N VAL A 47 0.84 -8.59 4.18
CA VAL A 47 -0.51 -9.09 4.47
C VAL A 47 -1.55 -7.99 4.27
N GLU A 48 -1.29 -6.77 4.75
CA GLU A 48 -2.20 -5.62 4.64
C GLU A 48 -2.41 -5.17 3.18
N SER A 49 -1.36 -5.23 2.35
CA SER A 49 -1.40 -4.84 0.93
C SER A 49 -1.99 -5.91 0.01
N LYS A 50 -2.24 -7.12 0.50
CA LYS A 50 -2.71 -8.26 -0.33
C LYS A 50 -3.98 -7.95 -1.14
N LYS A 51 -4.88 -7.10 -0.65
CA LYS A 51 -6.11 -6.73 -1.36
C LYS A 51 -5.85 -6.03 -2.70
N VAL A 52 -4.76 -5.26 -2.80
CA VAL A 52 -4.43 -4.48 -4.00
C VAL A 52 -3.54 -5.23 -4.99
N LEU A 53 -2.98 -6.38 -4.62
CA LEU A 53 -2.16 -7.20 -5.51
C LEU A 53 -3.05 -8.03 -6.45
N PHE A 54 -2.88 -7.85 -7.76
CA PHE A 54 -3.60 -8.57 -8.80
C PHE A 54 -2.66 -8.88 -9.96
N GLU A 55 -2.60 -10.16 -10.35
CA GLU A 55 -1.73 -10.67 -11.42
C GLU A 55 -2.51 -11.19 -12.63
N GLY A 56 -3.82 -10.94 -12.68
CA GLY A 56 -4.70 -11.32 -13.80
C GLY A 56 -4.84 -10.24 -14.85
N ASP A 57 -5.79 -10.43 -15.78
CA ASP A 57 -6.11 -9.43 -16.80
C ASP A 57 -6.87 -8.24 -16.21
N GLY A 58 -6.21 -7.09 -16.14
CA GLY A 58 -6.76 -5.84 -15.60
C GLY A 58 -7.82 -5.15 -16.46
N TYR A 59 -8.11 -5.64 -17.68
CA TYR A 59 -9.14 -5.09 -18.56
C TYR A 59 -10.42 -5.94 -18.58
N SER A 60 -10.39 -7.11 -17.95
CA SER A 60 -11.48 -8.07 -17.95
C SER A 60 -12.68 -7.61 -17.09
N ASP A 61 -13.89 -8.00 -17.48
CA ASP A 61 -15.10 -7.80 -16.66
C ASP A 61 -15.02 -8.58 -15.34
N GLU A 62 -14.30 -9.70 -15.35
CA GLU A 62 -13.95 -10.48 -14.17
C GLU A 62 -13.14 -9.65 -13.17
N TRP A 63 -12.17 -8.85 -13.62
CA TRP A 63 -11.43 -7.96 -12.74
C TRP A 63 -12.32 -6.88 -12.14
N HIS A 64 -13.24 -6.29 -12.91
CA HIS A 64 -14.17 -5.29 -12.37
C HIS A 64 -15.02 -5.85 -11.23
N LYS A 65 -15.56 -7.06 -11.37
CA LYS A 65 -16.33 -7.76 -10.32
C LYS A 65 -15.46 -8.12 -9.11
N GLU A 66 -14.23 -8.60 -9.36
CA GLU A 66 -13.29 -8.98 -8.31
C GLU A 66 -12.79 -7.76 -7.52
N ALA A 67 -12.50 -6.65 -8.18
CA ALA A 67 -12.11 -5.40 -7.55
C ALA A 67 -13.23 -4.85 -6.64
N GLU A 68 -14.47 -4.89 -7.10
CA GLU A 68 -15.64 -4.52 -6.29
C GLU A 68 -15.81 -5.45 -5.08
N ARG A 69 -15.66 -6.77 -5.27
CA ARG A 69 -15.69 -7.76 -4.17
C ARG A 69 -14.58 -7.52 -3.14
N ARG A 70 -13.42 -7.04 -3.57
CA ARG A 70 -12.29 -6.64 -2.70
C ARG A 70 -12.49 -5.28 -2.03
N GLY A 71 -13.50 -4.51 -2.44
CA GLY A 71 -13.77 -3.15 -1.97
C GLY A 71 -12.81 -2.11 -2.53
N LEU A 72 -12.20 -2.37 -3.70
CA LEU A 72 -11.32 -1.42 -4.35
C LEU A 72 -12.14 -0.30 -5.02
N PRO A 73 -11.81 0.99 -4.78
CA PRO A 73 -12.57 2.09 -5.36
C PRO A 73 -12.42 2.14 -6.87
N ASN A 74 -13.54 2.35 -7.59
CA ASN A 74 -13.58 2.48 -9.04
C ASN A 74 -14.42 3.68 -9.45
N MET A 75 -13.79 4.85 -9.60
CA MET A 75 -14.47 6.09 -9.97
C MET A 75 -14.48 6.31 -11.50
N LYS A 76 -15.39 5.60 -12.19
CA LYS A 76 -15.45 5.54 -13.67
C LYS A 76 -15.76 6.88 -14.35
N THR A 77 -16.56 7.72 -13.72
CA THR A 77 -17.11 8.94 -14.34
C THR A 77 -16.68 10.20 -13.61
N THR A 78 -15.56 10.15 -12.88
CA THR A 78 -15.08 11.28 -12.07
C THR A 78 -15.03 12.56 -12.90
N PRO A 79 -15.90 13.55 -12.63
CA PRO A 79 -15.66 14.92 -13.07
C PRO A 79 -14.62 15.50 -12.13
N VAL A 80 -13.50 15.96 -12.67
CA VAL A 80 -12.51 16.75 -11.92
C VAL A 80 -12.92 18.21 -11.85
#